data_AF-A0A1D6E5J0-F1
#
_entry.id   AF-A0A1D6E5J0-F1
#
_cell.length_a   1.000
_cell.length_b   1.000
_cell.length_c   1.000
_cell.angle_alpha   90.00
_cell.angle_beta   90.00
_cell.angle_gamma   90.00
#
_symmetry.space_group_name_H-M   'P 1'
#
loop_
_entity.id
_entity.type
_entity.pdbx_description
1 polymer ?
#
loop_
_entity_poly.entity_id
_entity_poly.type
_entity_poly.pdbx_seq_one_letter_code
_entity_poly.pdbx_strand_id
1 'polypeptide(L)'
;MASSKLQLPADDSVLLLITHSNLTTFAADIRVSQQTTVEALKDKLWRKTGTAVASMRLQLRDDSGTKIADLDDDAAPLAAYAPYNGYRIHVVDLDPSSLTSGGWLEDTSLVDKYTMSDETYDKLDTNFRKFKEKMVPKNSPSEDKEESEKHMEELCSKIKVGDRCEVEPGAKRGTVKFVGRAEALGRGFWVGVQYDEPLGKHDGMVKGIRFFECPQGHGAIVGDFPERDPFEDEDDDEI
;
A
#
# COMPACT_ATOMS: atom_id res chain seq x y z
N MET A 1 -45.40 25.26 -35.63
CA MET A 1 -44.00 25.17 -35.15
C MET A 1 -43.65 23.70 -35.05
N ALA A 2 -42.98 23.14 -36.06
CA ALA A 2 -42.55 21.74 -36.04
C ALA A 2 -41.32 21.63 -35.13
N SER A 3 -41.40 20.80 -34.09
CA SER A 3 -40.28 20.51 -33.21
C SER A 3 -39.27 19.66 -33.97
N SER A 4 -38.16 20.25 -34.40
CA SER A 4 -37.03 19.53 -34.97
C SER A 4 -36.40 18.67 -33.88
N LYS A 5 -36.66 17.37 -33.94
CA LYS A 5 -35.96 16.38 -33.14
C LYS A 5 -34.50 16.38 -33.63
N LEU A 6 -33.59 16.96 -32.84
CA LEU A 6 -32.15 16.89 -33.11
C LEU A 6 -31.75 15.41 -33.05
N GLN A 7 -31.63 14.79 -34.22
CA GLN A 7 -31.04 13.47 -34.37
C GLN A 7 -29.55 13.63 -34.05
N LEU A 8 -29.14 13.30 -32.83
CA LEU A 8 -27.72 13.18 -32.50
C LEU A 8 -27.13 12.15 -33.49
N PRO A 9 -26.05 12.47 -34.23
CA PRO A 9 -25.41 11.49 -35.10
C PRO A 9 -24.98 10.31 -34.22
N ALA A 10 -25.28 9.09 -34.67
CA ALA A 10 -24.75 7.89 -34.03
C ALA A 10 -23.22 8.02 -33.95
N ASP A 11 -22.66 7.78 -32.78
CA ASP A 11 -21.21 7.86 -32.55
C ASP A 11 -20.53 6.77 -33.38
N ASP A 12 -20.06 7.12 -34.58
CA ASP A 12 -19.35 6.23 -35.52
C ASP A 12 -17.89 6.03 -35.09
N SER A 13 -17.64 5.99 -33.78
CA SER A 13 -16.34 5.78 -33.20
C SER A 13 -16.21 4.41 -32.58
N VAL A 14 -15.01 3.84 -32.74
CA VAL A 14 -14.62 2.55 -32.18
C VAL A 14 -13.55 2.76 -31.12
N LEU A 15 -13.66 2.00 -30.03
CA LEU A 15 -12.66 1.95 -28.96
C LEU A 15 -11.69 0.81 -29.25
N LEU A 16 -10.43 1.15 -29.47
CA LEU A 16 -9.38 0.22 -29.86
C LEU A 16 -8.23 0.27 -28.86
N LEU A 17 -7.64 -0.90 -28.60
CA LEU A 17 -6.45 -1.03 -27.76
C LEU A 17 -5.19 -0.95 -28.64
N ILE A 18 -4.30 -0.02 -28.35
CA ILE A 18 -3.03 0.12 -29.06
C ILE A 18 -1.97 -0.74 -28.35
N THR A 19 -1.25 -1.54 -29.14
CA THR A 19 -0.09 -2.31 -28.69
C THR A 19 1.09 -2.07 -29.63
N HIS A 20 2.31 -2.37 -29.19
CA HIS A 20 3.52 -2.10 -29.97
C HIS A 20 4.40 -3.35 -30.10
N SER A 21 5.15 -3.49 -31.20
CA SER A 21 6.04 -4.64 -31.42
C SER A 21 7.26 -4.63 -30.52
N ASN A 22 7.82 -3.45 -30.24
CA ASN A 22 9.06 -3.29 -29.47
C ASN A 22 8.84 -2.90 -28.00
N LEU A 23 7.61 -2.50 -27.63
CA LEU A 23 7.29 -2.06 -26.26
C LEU A 23 6.28 -3.04 -25.67
N THR A 24 6.77 -3.94 -24.84
CA THR A 24 5.99 -5.03 -24.24
C THR A 24 5.00 -4.55 -23.19
N THR A 25 5.33 -3.47 -22.48
CA THR A 25 4.51 -2.89 -21.41
C THR A 25 3.52 -1.86 -21.95
N PHE A 26 3.67 -1.44 -23.21
CA PHE A 26 2.85 -0.38 -23.78
C PHE A 26 1.47 -0.90 -24.20
N ALA A 27 0.45 -0.39 -23.52
CA ALA A 27 -0.95 -0.60 -23.87
C ALA A 27 -1.70 0.72 -23.64
N ALA A 28 -2.44 1.19 -24.65
CA ALA A 28 -3.20 2.43 -24.54
C ALA A 28 -4.50 2.35 -25.33
N ASP A 29 -5.61 2.76 -24.72
CA ASP A 29 -6.88 2.84 -25.42
C ASP A 29 -6.98 4.12 -26.27
N ILE A 30 -7.62 4.00 -27.43
CA ILE A 30 -7.92 5.12 -28.31
C ILE A 30 -9.33 4.99 -28.87
N ARG A 31 -10.09 6.08 -28.83
CA ARG A 31 -11.37 6.20 -29.53
C ARG A 31 -11.13 6.90 -30.87
N VAL A 32 -11.46 6.22 -31.97
CA VAL A 32 -11.22 6.71 -33.34
C VAL A 32 -12.49 6.56 -34.17
N SER A 33 -12.82 7.56 -34.98
CA SER A 33 -13.94 7.43 -35.94
C SER A 33 -13.61 6.42 -37.02
N GLN A 34 -14.58 5.57 -37.38
CA GLN A 34 -14.44 4.58 -38.45
C GLN A 34 -14.16 5.22 -39.83
N GLN A 35 -14.52 6.49 -40.03
CA GLN A 35 -14.22 7.24 -41.25
C GLN A 35 -12.78 7.76 -41.32
N THR A 36 -11.99 7.60 -40.25
CA THR A 36 -10.58 8.04 -40.24
C THR A 36 -9.78 7.18 -41.21
N THR A 37 -8.97 7.79 -42.06
CA THR A 37 -8.05 7.05 -42.95
C THR A 37 -6.92 6.40 -42.15
N VAL A 38 -6.32 5.35 -42.71
CA VAL A 38 -5.18 4.67 -42.10
C VAL A 38 -4.00 5.63 -41.90
N GLU A 39 -3.74 6.54 -42.85
CA GLU A 39 -2.71 7.58 -42.71
C GLU A 39 -2.94 8.48 -41.49
N ALA A 40 -4.16 9.01 -41.35
CA ALA A 40 -4.52 9.87 -40.22
C ALA A 40 -4.51 9.10 -38.88
N LEU A 41 -4.75 7.78 -38.91
CA LEU A 41 -4.58 6.92 -37.74
C LEU A 41 -3.09 6.79 -37.38
N LYS A 42 -2.20 6.55 -38.36
CA LYS A 42 -0.75 6.49 -38.13
C LYS A 42 -0.22 7.80 -37.51
N ASP A 43 -0.67 8.97 -37.99
CA ASP A 43 -0.30 10.27 -37.40
C ASP A 43 -0.70 10.40 -35.92
N LYS A 44 -1.89 9.91 -35.55
CA LYS A 44 -2.36 9.89 -34.17
C LYS A 44 -1.54 8.94 -33.30
N LEU A 45 -1.16 7.79 -33.86
CA LEU A 45 -0.38 6.77 -33.17
C LEU A 45 1.08 7.19 -33.00
N TRP A 46 1.68 7.88 -33.98
CA TRP A 46 3.05 8.38 -33.90
C TRP A 46 3.28 9.24 -32.66
N ARG A 47 2.32 10.11 -32.31
CA ARG A 47 2.39 10.93 -31.08
C ARG A 47 2.37 10.12 -29.78
N LYS A 48 1.91 8.87 -29.83
CA LYS A 48 1.80 7.97 -28.67
C LYS A 48 2.93 6.95 -28.62
N THR A 49 3.30 6.35 -29.75
CA THR A 49 4.28 5.26 -29.83
C THR A 49 5.68 5.73 -30.21
N GLY A 50 5.82 6.92 -30.79
CA GLY A 50 7.11 7.48 -31.20
C GLY A 50 7.65 6.96 -32.54
N THR A 51 7.06 5.90 -33.12
CA THR A 51 7.46 5.36 -34.43
C THR A 51 6.99 6.24 -35.57
N ALA A 52 7.90 6.66 -36.46
CA ALA A 52 7.57 7.51 -37.60
C ALA A 52 6.56 6.82 -38.54
N VAL A 53 5.63 7.59 -39.11
CA VAL A 53 4.55 7.10 -40.00
C VAL A 53 5.07 6.27 -41.17
N ALA A 54 6.20 6.67 -41.77
CA ALA A 54 6.83 5.96 -42.89
C ALA A 54 7.36 4.57 -42.53
N SER A 55 7.73 4.37 -41.27
CA SER A 55 8.25 3.09 -40.74
C SER A 55 7.22 2.37 -39.87
N MET A 56 5.98 2.86 -39.84
CA MET A 56 4.89 2.33 -39.04
C MET A 56 3.98 1.43 -39.88
N ARG A 57 3.91 0.15 -39.54
CA ARG A 57 2.92 -0.78 -40.10
C ARG A 57 1.85 -1.12 -39.06
N LEU A 58 0.58 -1.02 -39.44
CA LEU A 58 -0.53 -1.28 -38.55
C LEU A 58 -1.15 -2.65 -38.85
N GLN A 59 -1.42 -3.41 -37.80
CA GLN A 59 -2.13 -4.68 -37.87
C GLN A 59 -3.38 -4.61 -37.01
N LEU A 60 -4.53 -4.91 -37.59
CA LEU A 60 -5.77 -5.11 -36.84
C LEU A 60 -5.78 -6.52 -36.28
N ARG A 61 -5.99 -6.64 -34.97
CA ARG A 61 -6.13 -7.91 -34.26
C ARG A 61 -7.44 -7.94 -33.49
N ASP A 62 -7.97 -9.12 -33.29
CA ASP A 62 -9.15 -9.33 -32.44
C ASP A 62 -8.80 -9.17 -30.94
N ASP A 63 -9.79 -9.40 -30.08
CA ASP A 63 -9.62 -9.43 -28.63
C ASP A 63 -8.71 -10.57 -28.16
N SER A 64 -8.67 -11.69 -28.90
CA SER A 64 -7.79 -12.85 -28.66
C SER A 64 -6.33 -12.63 -29.04
N GLY A 65 -6.03 -11.59 -29.82
CA GLY A 65 -4.69 -11.26 -30.34
C GLY A 65 -4.36 -11.90 -31.69
N THR A 66 -5.33 -12.55 -32.34
CA THR A 66 -5.24 -13.10 -33.69
C THR A 66 -5.25 -11.96 -34.72
N LYS A 67 -4.34 -12.02 -35.70
CA LYS A 67 -4.28 -11.04 -36.79
C LYS A 67 -5.47 -11.20 -37.73
N ILE A 68 -6.27 -10.14 -37.86
CA ILE A 68 -7.42 -10.06 -38.78
C ILE A 68 -6.96 -9.51 -40.13
N ALA A 69 -6.28 -8.36 -40.13
CA ALA A 69 -5.88 -7.67 -41.33
C ALA A 69 -4.60 -6.85 -41.12
N ASP A 70 -3.84 -6.67 -42.20
CA ASP A 70 -2.81 -5.63 -42.29
C ASP A 70 -3.48 -4.36 -42.86
N LEU A 71 -3.20 -3.20 -42.26
CA LEU A 71 -3.71 -1.88 -42.70
C LEU A 71 -2.65 -1.24 -43.61
N ASP A 72 -2.57 -1.73 -44.84
CA ASP A 72 -1.57 -1.38 -45.85
C ASP A 72 -2.02 -0.27 -46.82
N ASP A 73 -3.32 -0.08 -46.99
CA ASP A 73 -3.87 1.05 -47.76
C ASP A 73 -4.07 2.29 -46.87
N ASP A 74 -3.18 3.28 -47.04
CA ASP A 74 -3.17 4.55 -46.30
C ASP A 74 -4.40 5.43 -46.57
N ALA A 75 -5.00 5.34 -47.76
CA ALA A 75 -6.16 6.12 -48.15
C ALA A 75 -7.48 5.48 -47.72
N ALA A 76 -7.48 4.18 -47.41
CA ALA A 76 -8.68 3.48 -46.98
C ALA A 76 -9.17 3.99 -45.61
N PRO A 77 -10.50 4.16 -45.44
CA PRO A 77 -11.07 4.42 -44.12
C PRO A 77 -10.95 3.17 -43.25
N LEU A 78 -10.82 3.37 -41.94
CA LEU A 78 -10.74 2.27 -40.97
C LEU A 78 -11.95 1.33 -41.05
N ALA A 79 -13.13 1.87 -41.39
CA ALA A 79 -14.36 1.12 -41.64
C ALA A 79 -14.19 -0.02 -42.65
N ALA A 80 -13.29 0.12 -43.63
CA ALA A 80 -13.04 -0.90 -44.65
C ALA A 80 -12.53 -2.23 -44.06
N TYR A 81 -11.93 -2.17 -42.87
CA TYR A 81 -11.36 -3.31 -42.15
C TYR A 81 -12.31 -3.86 -41.07
N ALA A 82 -13.53 -3.32 -40.96
CA ALA A 82 -14.56 -3.72 -40.00
C ALA A 82 -14.05 -3.85 -38.54
N PRO A 83 -13.46 -2.78 -37.95
CA PRO A 83 -13.03 -2.81 -36.56
C PRO A 83 -14.23 -2.89 -35.60
N TYR A 84 -14.09 -3.67 -34.54
CA TYR A 84 -15.07 -3.70 -33.43
C TYR A 84 -14.47 -3.12 -32.15
N ASN A 85 -15.34 -2.72 -31.23
CA ASN A 85 -14.89 -2.28 -29.91
C ASN A 85 -14.12 -3.40 -29.19
N GLY A 86 -12.98 -3.06 -28.62
CA GLY A 86 -12.09 -4.01 -27.94
C GLY A 86 -11.07 -4.68 -28.87
N TYR A 87 -11.14 -4.44 -30.18
CA TYR A 87 -10.09 -4.88 -31.11
C TYR A 87 -8.79 -4.11 -30.85
N ARG A 88 -7.69 -4.68 -31.31
CA ARG A 88 -6.36 -4.14 -31.07
C ARG A 88 -5.74 -3.64 -32.36
N ILE A 89 -5.14 -2.46 -32.31
CA ILE A 89 -4.21 -1.98 -33.32
C ILE A 89 -2.80 -2.28 -32.83
N HIS A 90 -2.16 -3.25 -33.47
CA HIS A 90 -0.78 -3.62 -33.20
C HIS A 90 0.15 -2.85 -34.13
N VAL A 91 0.94 -1.96 -33.55
CA VAL A 91 1.93 -1.14 -34.24
C VAL A 91 3.21 -1.93 -34.39
N VAL A 92 3.61 -2.19 -35.63
CA VAL A 92 4.86 -2.84 -35.98
C VAL A 92 5.84 -1.76 -36.43
N ASP A 93 6.89 -1.55 -35.63
CA ASP A 93 7.98 -0.64 -35.95
C ASP A 93 8.99 -1.34 -36.86
N LEU A 94 9.15 -0.82 -38.08
CA LEU A 94 10.07 -1.33 -39.09
C LEU A 94 11.37 -0.50 -39.19
N ASP A 95 11.52 0.56 -38.39
CA ASP A 95 12.72 1.39 -38.43
C ASP A 95 13.90 0.67 -37.73
N PRO A 96 14.95 0.28 -38.47
CA PRO A 96 16.12 -0.39 -37.89
C PRO A 96 16.93 0.52 -36.95
N SER A 97 16.69 1.84 -36.99
CA SER A 97 17.33 2.83 -36.12
C SER A 97 16.44 3.33 -34.98
N SER A 98 15.25 2.73 -34.80
CA SER A 98 14.30 3.14 -33.77
C SER A 98 14.91 3.04 -32.38
N LEU A 99 14.74 4.08 -31.57
CA LEU A 99 15.14 4.11 -30.15
C LEU A 99 14.41 3.06 -29.32
N THR A 100 13.24 2.60 -29.79
CA THR A 100 12.47 1.53 -29.15
C THR A 100 13.04 0.14 -29.49
N SER A 101 13.85 0.02 -30.54
CA SER A 101 14.44 -1.26 -30.95
C SER A 101 15.50 -1.71 -29.93
N GLY A 102 15.55 -3.01 -29.65
CA GLY A 102 16.57 -3.58 -28.77
C GLY A 102 16.36 -3.36 -27.26
N GLY A 103 15.16 -2.96 -26.83
CA GLY A 103 14.80 -2.94 -25.40
C GLY A 103 15.39 -1.78 -24.60
N TRP A 104 16.10 -0.83 -25.22
CA TRP A 104 16.75 0.30 -24.53
C TRP A 104 15.82 1.09 -23.59
N LEU A 105 14.54 1.24 -23.94
CA LEU A 105 13.55 1.96 -23.14
C LEU A 105 12.86 1.12 -22.05
N GLU A 106 12.92 -0.21 -22.13
CA GLU A 106 12.25 -1.11 -21.17
C GLU A 106 13.24 -1.86 -20.28
N ASP A 107 14.42 -2.17 -20.79
CA ASP A 107 15.42 -2.98 -20.11
C ASP A 107 16.44 -2.09 -19.38
N THR A 108 16.21 -1.97 -18.07
CA THR A 108 17.06 -1.22 -17.14
C THR A 108 18.48 -1.80 -16.98
N SER A 109 18.79 -2.95 -17.60
CA SER A 109 20.15 -3.51 -17.62
C SER A 109 21.04 -2.85 -18.66
N LEU A 110 20.47 -2.27 -19.73
CA LEU A 110 21.22 -1.54 -20.75
C LEU A 110 21.66 -0.14 -20.29
N VAL A 111 21.07 0.36 -19.21
CA VAL A 111 21.43 1.65 -18.63
C VAL A 111 22.59 1.46 -17.65
N ASP A 112 23.72 2.12 -17.93
CA ASP A 112 24.83 2.22 -17.01
C ASP A 112 24.38 2.93 -15.72
N LYS A 113 24.06 2.13 -14.70
CA LYS A 113 23.63 2.66 -13.39
C LYS A 113 24.82 3.33 -12.73
N TYR A 114 24.65 4.60 -12.37
CA TYR A 114 25.66 5.31 -11.59
C TYR A 114 25.84 4.65 -10.22
N THR A 115 27.03 4.12 -9.98
CA THR A 115 27.45 3.59 -8.68
C THR A 115 28.47 4.53 -8.06
N MET A 116 28.20 5.02 -6.86
CA MET A 116 29.15 5.83 -6.08
C MET A 116 29.78 4.95 -5.00
N SER A 117 31.08 5.09 -4.77
CA SER A 117 31.74 4.41 -3.64
C SER A 117 31.27 5.00 -2.32
N ASP A 118 31.18 4.17 -1.28
CA ASP A 118 30.79 4.58 0.06
C ASP A 118 31.61 5.78 0.57
N GLU A 119 32.92 5.78 0.33
CA GLU A 119 33.81 6.88 0.72
C GLU A 119 33.46 8.22 0.04
N THR A 120 32.97 8.18 -1.19
CA THR A 120 32.55 9.38 -1.93
C THR A 120 31.16 9.81 -1.48
N TYR A 121 30.28 8.85 -1.19
CA TYR A 121 28.95 9.09 -0.66
C TYR A 121 29.00 9.76 0.73
N ASP A 122 29.92 9.33 1.59
CA ASP A 122 30.09 9.89 2.94
C ASP A 122 30.66 11.31 2.94
N LYS A 123 31.43 11.67 1.89
CA LYS A 123 31.96 13.03 1.69
C LYS A 123 30.91 14.03 1.22
N LEU A 124 29.76 13.59 0.70
CA LEU A 124 28.67 14.48 0.31
C LEU A 124 28.16 15.27 1.52
N ASP A 125 27.93 16.57 1.33
CA ASP A 125 27.35 17.49 2.32
C ASP A 125 26.04 16.94 2.92
N THR A 126 25.16 16.47 2.04
CA THR A 126 23.83 15.96 2.35
C THR A 126 23.71 14.54 1.81
N ASN A 127 23.67 13.56 2.71
CA ASN A 127 23.44 12.16 2.36
C ASN A 127 22.49 11.50 3.36
N PHE A 128 21.92 10.36 2.97
CA PHE A 128 20.92 9.66 3.78
C PHE A 128 21.50 9.14 5.10
N ARG A 129 22.80 8.79 5.14
CA ARG A 129 23.48 8.33 6.36
C ARG A 129 23.54 9.44 7.43
N LYS A 130 23.97 10.64 7.05
CA LYS A 130 24.01 11.84 7.90
C LYS A 130 22.60 12.30 8.29
N PHE A 131 21.62 12.16 7.40
CA PHE A 131 20.22 12.43 7.71
C PHE A 131 19.69 11.44 8.77
N LYS A 132 19.96 10.14 8.61
CA LYS A 132 19.60 9.09 9.56
C LYS A 132 20.27 9.32 10.92
N GLU A 133 21.56 9.64 10.97
CA GLU A 133 22.26 9.97 12.22
C GLU A 133 21.62 11.14 12.98
N LYS A 134 21.11 12.15 12.27
CA LYS A 134 20.41 13.30 12.88
C LYS A 134 18.99 12.96 13.35
N MET A 135 18.35 11.93 12.77
CA MET A 135 17.03 11.45 13.18
C MET A 135 17.08 10.38 14.29
N VAL A 136 18.19 9.64 14.42
CA VAL A 136 18.37 8.58 15.42
C VAL A 136 18.53 9.03 16.90
N PRO A 137 18.79 10.30 17.30
CA PRO A 137 18.88 10.64 18.73
C PRO A 137 17.53 10.68 19.48
N LYS A 138 16.44 10.15 18.91
CA LYS A 138 15.09 10.16 19.53
C LYS A 138 14.29 8.86 19.41
N ASN A 139 14.89 7.76 18.95
CA ASN A 139 14.22 6.46 18.97
C ASN A 139 15.23 5.34 19.22
N SER A 140 15.86 5.36 20.38
CA SER A 140 16.62 4.25 20.94
C SER A 140 15.65 3.38 21.75
N PRO A 141 15.18 2.22 21.25
CA PRO A 141 14.22 1.35 21.96
C PRO A 141 14.79 0.68 23.22
N SER A 142 16.00 1.04 23.63
CA SER A 142 16.69 0.55 24.82
C SER A 142 16.67 1.56 25.98
N GLU A 143 16.57 2.86 25.71
CA GLU A 143 16.60 3.90 26.76
C GLU A 143 15.19 4.14 27.32
N ASP A 144 14.16 4.11 26.46
CA ASP A 144 12.75 4.19 26.89
C ASP A 144 12.32 3.03 27.82
N LYS A 145 12.96 1.86 27.69
CA LYS A 145 12.64 0.66 28.50
C LYS A 145 13.15 0.75 29.93
N GLU A 146 14.35 1.27 30.12
CA GLU A 146 14.91 1.43 31.47
C GLU A 146 14.24 2.58 32.22
N GLU A 147 13.88 3.65 31.50
CA GLU A 147 13.18 4.80 32.09
C GLU A 147 11.72 4.47 32.44
N SER A 148 11.01 3.71 31.58
CA SER A 148 9.65 3.22 31.88
C SER A 148 9.61 2.21 33.02
N GLU A 149 10.56 1.27 33.11
CA GLU A 149 10.64 0.33 34.24
C GLU A 149 10.93 1.04 35.57
N LYS A 150 11.85 2.01 35.57
CA LYS A 150 12.15 2.84 36.77
C LYS A 150 10.95 3.69 37.18
N HIS A 151 10.27 4.31 36.20
CA HIS A 151 9.07 5.09 36.46
C HIS A 151 7.93 4.23 37.03
N MET A 152 7.73 3.01 36.51
CA MET A 152 6.74 2.06 37.06
C MET A 152 7.09 1.60 38.48
N GLU A 153 8.37 1.38 38.79
CA GLU A 153 8.82 1.01 40.13
C GLU A 153 8.57 2.14 41.14
N GLU A 154 8.81 3.39 40.73
CA GLU A 154 8.48 4.57 41.55
C GLU A 154 6.96 4.74 41.76
N LEU A 155 6.14 4.49 40.73
CA LEU A 155 4.68 4.55 40.86
C LEU A 155 4.14 3.43 41.76
N CYS A 156 4.62 2.21 41.60
CA CYS A 156 4.24 1.09 42.46
C CYS A 156 4.67 1.31 43.91
N SER A 157 5.82 1.96 44.15
CA SER A 157 6.28 2.31 45.50
C SER A 157 5.34 3.31 46.21
N LYS A 158 4.55 4.09 45.47
CA LYS A 158 3.56 5.02 46.02
C LYS A 158 2.24 4.34 46.38
N ILE A 159 1.95 3.15 45.84
CA ILE A 159 0.71 2.40 46.06
C ILE A 159 0.94 1.36 47.16
N LYS A 160 0.12 1.38 48.22
CA LYS A 160 0.21 0.41 49.30
C LYS A 160 -0.95 -0.57 49.26
N VAL A 161 -0.67 -1.81 49.65
CA VAL A 161 -1.70 -2.82 49.86
C VAL A 161 -2.62 -2.34 50.99
N GLY A 162 -3.92 -2.26 50.70
CA GLY A 162 -4.95 -1.70 51.58
C GLY A 162 -5.48 -0.33 51.16
N ASP A 163 -4.84 0.35 50.20
CA ASP A 163 -5.30 1.64 49.72
C ASP A 163 -6.62 1.52 48.94
N ARG A 164 -7.46 2.56 49.04
CA ARG A 164 -8.68 2.71 48.25
C ARG A 164 -8.32 3.24 46.86
N CYS A 165 -8.78 2.56 45.83
CA CYS A 165 -8.52 2.93 44.44
C CYS A 165 -9.80 2.95 43.60
N GLU A 166 -9.73 3.66 42.49
CA GLU A 166 -10.74 3.69 41.44
C GLU A 166 -10.05 3.31 40.13
N VAL A 167 -10.61 2.35 39.41
CA VAL A 167 -10.01 1.79 38.18
C VAL A 167 -10.72 2.36 36.95
N GLU A 168 -9.93 2.82 35.98
CA GLU A 168 -10.38 3.22 34.65
C GLU A 168 -10.05 2.15 33.60
N PRO A 169 -10.92 1.95 32.58
CA PRO A 169 -12.22 2.58 32.36
C PRO A 169 -13.33 2.00 33.25
N GLY A 170 -14.30 2.84 33.60
CA GLY A 170 -15.54 2.41 34.28
C GLY A 170 -15.67 2.78 35.76
N ALA A 171 -14.80 3.65 36.29
CA ALA A 171 -14.89 4.23 37.63
C ALA A 171 -15.17 3.21 38.76
N LYS A 172 -14.61 2.00 38.62
CA LYS A 172 -14.88 0.88 39.54
C LYS A 172 -14.06 1.05 40.81
N ARG A 173 -14.74 1.10 41.96
CA ARG A 173 -14.09 1.32 43.26
C ARG A 173 -13.70 0.01 43.93
N GLY A 174 -12.51 0.00 44.50
CA GLY A 174 -11.98 -1.17 45.19
C GLY A 174 -10.87 -0.85 46.17
N THR A 175 -10.26 -1.92 46.66
CA THR A 175 -9.16 -1.90 47.61
C THR A 175 -7.99 -2.67 47.03
N VAL A 176 -6.79 -2.07 47.04
CA VAL A 176 -5.57 -2.71 46.54
C VAL A 176 -5.21 -3.89 47.44
N LYS A 177 -5.04 -5.07 46.85
CA LYS A 177 -4.66 -6.32 47.55
C LYS A 177 -3.29 -6.85 47.14
N PHE A 178 -2.78 -6.45 45.99
CA PHE A 178 -1.49 -6.87 45.47
C PHE A 178 -0.82 -5.74 44.68
N VAL A 179 0.48 -5.57 44.83
CA VAL A 179 1.31 -4.67 44.02
C VAL A 179 2.64 -5.38 43.77
N GLY A 180 2.98 -5.63 42.51
CA GLY A 180 4.26 -6.26 42.19
C GLY A 180 4.36 -6.80 40.77
N ARG A 181 5.53 -7.36 40.44
CA ARG A 181 5.77 -8.03 39.16
C ARG A 181 5.06 -9.39 39.14
N ALA A 182 4.38 -9.70 38.04
CA ALA A 182 3.64 -10.95 37.86
C ALA A 182 4.04 -11.61 36.53
N GLU A 183 5.02 -12.51 36.59
CA GLU A 183 5.58 -13.16 35.39
C GLU A 183 4.53 -13.90 34.56
N ALA A 184 3.48 -14.44 35.20
CA ALA A 184 2.38 -15.13 34.52
C ALA A 184 1.42 -14.22 33.74
N LEU A 185 1.40 -12.91 34.02
CA LEU A 185 0.50 -11.96 33.37
C LEU A 185 1.17 -11.18 32.24
N GLY A 186 2.51 -11.16 32.23
CA GLY A 186 3.31 -10.42 31.27
C GLY A 186 4.38 -9.59 31.97
N ARG A 187 5.29 -9.04 31.17
CA ARG A 187 6.33 -8.13 31.66
C ARG A 187 5.70 -6.83 32.15
N GLY A 188 6.15 -6.33 33.30
CA GLY A 188 5.65 -5.10 33.91
C GLY A 188 5.24 -5.27 35.36
N PHE A 189 4.76 -4.18 35.96
CA PHE A 189 4.18 -4.18 37.29
C PHE A 189 2.66 -4.29 37.22
N TRP A 190 2.09 -5.03 38.16
CA TRP A 190 0.68 -5.35 38.22
C TRP A 190 0.11 -4.99 39.58
N VAL A 191 -1.09 -4.43 39.58
CA VAL A 191 -1.85 -4.07 40.78
C VAL A 191 -3.11 -4.92 40.83
N GLY A 192 -3.21 -5.75 41.86
CA GLY A 192 -4.42 -6.52 42.15
C GLY A 192 -5.38 -5.72 43.01
N VAL A 193 -6.62 -5.59 42.56
CA VAL A 193 -7.68 -4.82 43.22
C VAL A 193 -8.84 -5.75 43.55
N GLN A 194 -9.35 -5.64 44.78
CA GLN A 194 -10.63 -6.20 45.18
C GLN A 194 -11.70 -5.11 45.07
N TYR A 195 -12.64 -5.26 44.14
CA TYR A 195 -13.80 -4.38 44.03
C TYR A 195 -14.80 -4.57 45.17
N ASP A 196 -15.51 -3.50 45.49
CA ASP A 196 -16.60 -3.54 46.48
C ASP A 196 -17.87 -4.19 45.90
N GLU A 197 -18.08 -4.04 44.59
CA GLU A 197 -19.19 -4.61 43.83
C GLU A 197 -18.69 -5.75 42.94
N PRO A 198 -19.53 -6.75 42.61
CA PRO A 198 -19.16 -7.95 41.85
C PRO A 198 -18.91 -7.66 40.35
N LEU A 199 -17.98 -6.75 40.07
CA LEU A 199 -17.58 -6.23 38.76
C LEU A 199 -16.16 -6.70 38.37
N GLY A 200 -15.59 -7.62 39.14
CA GLY A 200 -14.30 -8.27 38.92
C GLY A 200 -14.40 -9.50 38.03
N LYS A 201 -13.24 -9.98 37.58
CA LYS A 201 -13.10 -11.12 36.66
C LYS A 201 -12.82 -12.43 37.38
N HIS A 202 -12.17 -12.39 38.55
CA HIS A 202 -11.66 -13.58 39.25
C HIS A 202 -11.81 -13.48 40.78
N ASP A 203 -11.50 -14.55 41.51
CA ASP A 203 -11.45 -14.62 42.99
C ASP A 203 -10.08 -14.22 43.56
N GLY A 204 -9.18 -13.74 42.70
CA GLY A 204 -7.80 -13.39 43.03
C GLY A 204 -6.77 -14.41 42.52
N MET A 205 -7.24 -15.48 41.87
CA MET A 205 -6.42 -16.38 41.05
C MET A 205 -6.48 -16.00 39.56
N VAL A 206 -5.31 -15.88 38.92
CA VAL A 206 -5.21 -15.65 37.46
C VAL A 206 -4.19 -16.61 36.87
N LYS A 207 -4.57 -17.30 35.78
CA LYS A 207 -3.74 -18.30 35.07
C LYS A 207 -3.11 -19.36 36.01
N GLY A 208 -3.82 -19.77 37.06
CA GLY A 208 -3.37 -20.80 38.01
C GLY A 208 -2.46 -20.31 39.14
N ILE A 209 -2.20 -19.00 39.25
CA ILE A 209 -1.45 -18.39 40.36
C ILE A 209 -2.41 -17.55 41.21
N ARG A 210 -2.40 -17.75 42.54
CA ARG A 210 -3.19 -16.96 43.48
C ARG A 210 -2.37 -15.75 43.96
N PHE A 211 -2.77 -14.56 43.51
CA PHE A 211 -2.13 -13.28 43.87
C PHE A 211 -2.69 -12.72 45.17
N PHE A 212 -4.02 -12.82 45.35
CA PHE A 212 -4.73 -12.39 46.54
C PHE A 212 -6.00 -13.23 46.73
N GLU A 213 -6.68 -13.06 47.86
CA GLU A 213 -7.94 -13.74 48.17
C GLU A 213 -9.08 -12.72 48.20
N CYS A 214 -10.14 -12.97 47.44
CA CYS A 214 -11.37 -12.17 47.45
C CYS A 214 -12.59 -13.03 47.06
N PRO A 215 -13.82 -12.58 47.33
CA PRO A 215 -15.00 -13.34 46.92
C PRO A 215 -15.11 -13.39 45.38
N GLN A 216 -15.68 -14.48 44.87
CA GLN A 216 -15.82 -14.71 43.43
C GLN A 216 -16.44 -13.49 42.72
N GLY A 217 -15.77 -13.01 41.66
CA GLY A 217 -16.26 -11.86 40.88
C GLY A 217 -15.90 -10.50 41.48
N HIS A 218 -15.05 -10.42 42.50
CA HIS A 218 -14.55 -9.14 43.04
C HIS A 218 -13.10 -8.83 42.65
N GLY A 219 -12.33 -9.80 42.18
CA GLY A 219 -10.91 -9.61 41.86
C GLY A 219 -10.69 -9.08 40.45
N ALA A 220 -9.81 -8.10 40.32
CA ALA A 220 -9.22 -7.68 39.06
C ALA A 220 -7.72 -7.49 39.21
N ILE A 221 -6.98 -7.69 38.12
CA ILE A 221 -5.58 -7.31 38.01
C ILE A 221 -5.48 -6.26 36.91
N VAL A 222 -4.91 -5.11 37.28
CA VAL A 222 -4.71 -3.95 36.41
C VAL A 222 -3.20 -3.84 36.19
N GLY A 223 -2.79 -3.85 34.93
CA GLY A 223 -1.40 -3.66 34.52
C GLY A 223 -1.23 -2.34 33.80
N ASP A 224 -0.01 -2.11 33.35
CA ASP A 224 0.26 -1.01 32.44
C ASP A 224 -0.44 -1.27 31.09
N PHE A 225 -0.96 -0.20 30.48
CA PHE A 225 -1.49 -0.20 29.12
C PHE A 225 -0.38 0.38 28.25
N PRO A 226 0.63 -0.41 27.81
CA PRO A 226 1.64 0.10 26.90
C PRO A 226 0.95 0.67 25.65
N GLU A 227 1.51 1.72 25.07
CA GLU A 227 1.03 2.25 23.79
C GLU A 227 1.05 1.11 22.76
N ARG A 228 -0.15 0.68 22.35
CA ARG A 228 -0.33 -0.37 21.35
C ARG A 228 0.29 0.14 20.06
N ASP A 229 1.26 -0.58 19.52
CA ASP A 229 1.83 -0.25 18.21
C ASP A 229 0.69 -0.32 17.19
N PRO A 230 0.37 0.77 16.46
CA PRO A 230 -0.67 0.76 15.44
C PRO A 230 -0.38 -0.21 14.28
N PHE A 231 0.80 -0.85 14.27
CA PHE A 231 1.21 -1.88 13.32
C PHE A 231 1.41 -3.27 13.93
N GLU A 232 1.15 -3.48 15.23
CA GLU A 232 1.04 -4.84 15.77
C GLU A 232 -0.29 -5.44 15.29
N ASP A 233 -0.19 -6.47 14.42
CA ASP A 233 -1.34 -7.22 13.92
C ASP A 233 -2.19 -7.73 15.11
N GLU A 234 -3.47 -7.38 15.14
CA GLU A 234 -4.44 -7.79 16.18
C GLU A 234 -4.85 -9.28 16.08
N ASP A 235 -3.95 -10.13 15.59
CA ASP A 235 -4.16 -11.57 15.45
C ASP A 235 -3.51 -12.29 16.64
N ASP A 236 -4.19 -12.36 17.80
CA ASP A 236 -4.15 -13.51 18.74
C ASP A 236 -4.88 -13.22 20.07
N ASP A 237 -6.16 -12.85 20.02
CA ASP A 237 -7.06 -12.99 21.19
C ASP A 237 -8.41 -13.57 20.75
N GLU A 238 -8.40 -14.81 20.26
CA GLU A 238 -9.59 -15.67 20.18
C GLU A 238 -9.53 -16.73 21.31
N ILE A 239 -10.23 -16.46 22.42
CA ILE A 239 -10.80 -17.49 23.32
C ILE A 239 -12.21 -17.06 23.72
#